data_AF-A0A915D8R9-F1
#
_entry.id   AF-A0A915D8R9-F1
#
_cell.length_a   1.000
_cell.length_b   1.000
_cell.length_c   1.000
_cell.angle_alpha   90.00
_cell.angle_beta   90.00
_cell.angle_gamma   90.00
#
_symmetry.space_group_name_H-M   'P 1'
#
loop_
_entity.id
_entity.type
_entity.pdbx_description
1 polymer ?
#
loop_
_entity_poly.entity_id
_entity_poly.type
_entity_poly.pdbx_seq_one_letter_code
_entity_poly.pdbx_strand_id
1 'polypeptide(L)'
;MMRSPRHDMMIQGRLEQPPPTIWEGDVRATILTGLAARDNQSSVVQVFARKDFRRWRYKTDVYVDGVRIFFDMPWKKIQTFQGVTLRNPPRNMNQSEIDIMFTTGVGIRIQESRGILNIIVALPEDYKEISVRELNQPIFDSSAWNIFLFQQPLNFRSFMIVQMAWSRIHCLEGDELTTPDCVTLQTNYPQTENDAKSVYYNFGEKWRLERNLHLSKLFQTEHKPIYDPLNWSFADPRYMPIFDPWRNTNYTIFESFVFNREEVRVSCQGVPSCEFDYLVTGRREIAWKHWTMRKN
;
A
#
# COMPACT_ATOMS: atom_id res chain seq x y z
N MET A 1 2.35 5.06 11.99
CA MET A 1 2.08 6.36 12.61
C MET A 1 3.40 7.10 12.72
N MET A 2 3.69 7.92 11.74
CA MET A 2 4.90 8.74 11.72
C MET A 2 4.65 9.95 12.62
N ARG A 3 5.30 9.95 13.79
CA ARG A 3 5.17 11.00 14.79
C ARG A 3 6.49 11.75 14.88
N SER A 4 6.57 12.89 14.23
CA SER A 4 7.60 13.90 14.44
C SER A 4 7.13 14.88 15.52
N PRO A 5 8.03 15.61 16.22
CA PRO A 5 7.64 16.71 17.10
C PRO A 5 6.69 17.74 16.45
N ARG A 6 6.67 17.81 15.11
CA ARG A 6 5.85 18.74 14.33
C ARG A 6 4.66 18.10 13.60
N HIS A 7 4.64 16.79 13.43
CA HIS A 7 3.65 16.10 12.59
C HIS A 7 3.26 14.75 13.18
N ASP A 8 1.97 14.45 13.24
CA ASP A 8 1.42 13.16 13.66
C ASP A 8 0.57 12.55 12.55
N MET A 9 1.23 11.85 11.62
CA MET A 9 0.58 11.25 10.46
C MET A 9 0.33 9.76 10.67
N MET A 10 -0.92 9.34 10.50
CA MET A 10 -1.32 7.95 10.61
C MET A 10 -2.04 7.49 9.34
N ILE A 11 -1.50 6.44 8.73
CA ILE A 11 -2.09 5.75 7.58
C ILE A 11 -2.27 4.28 7.97
N GLN A 12 -3.44 3.73 7.69
CA GLN A 12 -3.80 2.34 7.95
C GLN A 12 -4.34 1.72 6.66
N GLY A 13 -3.75 0.60 6.25
CA GLY A 13 -4.26 -0.22 5.16
C GLY A 13 -5.08 -1.39 5.70
N ARG A 14 -6.18 -1.72 5.02
CA ARG A 14 -6.92 -2.96 5.24
C ARG A 14 -6.56 -3.95 4.14
N LEU A 15 -5.90 -5.03 4.52
CA LEU A 15 -5.59 -6.14 3.63
C LEU A 15 -6.58 -7.29 3.87
N GLU A 16 -7.06 -7.89 2.79
CA GLU A 16 -8.00 -8.99 2.80
C GLU A 16 -7.54 -10.10 1.85
N GLN A 17 -8.02 -11.32 2.06
CA GLN A 17 -7.84 -12.39 1.08
C GLN A 17 -8.73 -12.10 -0.14
N PRO A 18 -8.20 -12.17 -1.36
CA PRO A 18 -9.01 -11.99 -2.56
C PRO A 18 -10.04 -13.12 -2.70
N PRO A 19 -11.08 -12.94 -3.52
CA PRO A 19 -12.08 -13.97 -3.73
C PRO A 19 -11.44 -15.24 -4.34
N PRO A 20 -12.08 -16.41 -4.19
CA PRO A 20 -11.59 -17.66 -4.75
C PRO A 20 -11.27 -17.55 -6.25
N THR A 21 -10.31 -18.37 -6.68
CA THR A 21 -9.91 -18.48 -8.08
C THR A 21 -11.05 -18.99 -8.95
N ILE A 22 -10.84 -18.99 -10.27
CA ILE A 22 -11.83 -19.51 -11.23
C ILE A 22 -12.12 -21.01 -10.98
N TRP A 23 -11.18 -21.74 -10.40
CA TRP A 23 -11.31 -23.16 -10.05
C TRP A 23 -11.72 -23.39 -8.59
N GLU A 24 -12.36 -22.40 -7.95
CA GLU A 24 -12.86 -22.48 -6.57
C GLU A 24 -11.77 -22.77 -5.51
N GLY A 25 -10.52 -22.45 -5.83
CA GLY A 25 -9.40 -22.55 -4.90
C GLY A 25 -9.25 -21.28 -4.06
N ASP A 26 -8.90 -21.45 -2.79
CA ASP A 26 -8.54 -20.33 -1.92
C ASP A 26 -7.21 -19.72 -2.36
N VAL A 27 -7.20 -18.40 -2.46
CA VAL A 27 -6.01 -17.65 -2.90
C VAL A 27 -5.12 -17.33 -1.70
N ARG A 28 -3.91 -17.89 -1.66
CA ARG A 28 -2.93 -17.65 -0.58
C ARG A 28 -2.14 -16.36 -0.74
N ALA A 29 -2.83 -15.27 -1.07
CA ALA A 29 -2.26 -13.93 -1.16
C ALA A 29 -3.24 -12.90 -0.60
N THR A 30 -2.88 -11.63 -0.68
CA THR A 30 -3.57 -10.54 0.00
C THR A 30 -3.74 -9.37 -0.95
N ILE A 31 -4.85 -8.66 -0.82
CA ILE A 31 -5.14 -7.46 -1.60
C ILE A 31 -5.50 -6.32 -0.66
N LEU A 32 -5.13 -5.11 -1.05
CA LEU A 32 -5.47 -3.90 -0.32
C LEU A 32 -6.89 -3.46 -0.72
N THR A 33 -7.81 -3.45 0.24
CA THR A 33 -9.23 -3.17 0.01
C THR A 33 -9.70 -1.86 0.63
N GLY A 34 -8.95 -1.34 1.60
CA GLY A 34 -9.28 -0.10 2.28
C GLY A 34 -8.05 0.68 2.73
N LEU A 35 -8.23 1.98 2.84
CA LEU A 35 -7.28 2.93 3.40
C LEU A 35 -8.01 3.79 4.43
N ALA A 36 -7.39 4.04 5.57
CA ALA A 36 -7.75 5.11 6.47
C ALA A 36 -6.55 6.01 6.73
N ALA A 37 -6.74 7.32 6.68
CA ALA A 37 -5.68 8.29 6.89
C ALA A 37 -6.14 9.45 7.76
N ARG A 38 -5.24 9.93 8.62
CA ARG A 38 -5.43 11.09 9.49
C ARG A 38 -4.08 11.76 9.70
N ASP A 39 -4.06 13.08 9.63
CA ASP A 39 -2.88 13.89 9.90
C ASP A 39 -3.18 14.88 11.02
N ASN A 40 -2.40 14.84 12.11
CA ASN A 40 -2.60 15.65 13.30
C ASN A 40 -4.06 15.57 13.81
N GLN A 41 -4.74 16.72 13.84
CA GLN A 41 -6.13 16.87 14.24
C GLN A 41 -7.08 17.00 13.03
N SER A 42 -6.69 16.52 11.85
CA SER A 42 -7.56 16.48 10.67
C SER A 42 -8.74 15.53 10.88
N SER A 43 -9.77 15.72 10.04
CA SER A 43 -10.80 14.70 9.82
C SER A 43 -10.16 13.38 9.38
N VAL A 44 -10.77 12.26 9.80
CA VAL A 44 -10.36 10.91 9.40
C VAL A 44 -11.00 10.59 8.07
N VAL A 45 -10.17 10.33 7.06
CA VAL A 45 -10.63 9.92 5.73
C VAL A 45 -10.50 8.42 5.61
N GLN A 46 -11.58 7.75 5.24
CA GLN A 46 -11.58 6.31 4.93
C GLN A 46 -12.02 6.11 3.47
N VAL A 47 -11.28 5.30 2.74
CA VAL A 47 -11.60 4.94 1.35
C VAL A 47 -11.60 3.43 1.25
N PHE A 48 -12.67 2.87 0.72
CA PHE A 48 -12.82 1.44 0.49
C PHE A 48 -13.06 1.17 -0.99
N ALA A 49 -12.50 0.07 -1.51
CA ALA A 49 -13.00 -0.50 -2.74
C ALA A 49 -14.44 -0.99 -2.53
N ARG A 50 -15.22 -1.14 -3.60
CA ARG A 50 -16.55 -1.73 -3.51
C ARG A 50 -16.52 -3.21 -3.90
N LYS A 51 -17.58 -3.96 -3.58
CA LYS A 51 -17.80 -5.32 -4.13
C LYS A 51 -18.21 -5.26 -5.60
N ASP A 52 -17.92 -6.29 -6.39
CA ASP A 52 -18.21 -6.35 -7.84
C ASP A 52 -19.65 -5.96 -8.19
N PHE A 53 -20.64 -6.53 -7.49
CA PHE A 53 -22.06 -6.24 -7.74
C PHE A 53 -22.50 -4.80 -7.37
N ARG A 54 -21.70 -4.06 -6.59
CA ARG A 54 -21.95 -2.65 -6.22
C ARG A 54 -21.08 -1.66 -6.99
N ARG A 55 -20.25 -2.14 -7.93
CA ARG A 55 -19.28 -1.35 -8.71
C ARG A 55 -19.81 -0.80 -10.03
N TRP A 56 -21.11 -0.92 -10.33
CA TRP A 56 -21.67 -0.50 -11.62
C TRP A 56 -21.54 1.01 -11.87
N ARG A 57 -21.75 1.84 -10.82
CA ARG A 57 -21.63 3.31 -10.91
C ARG A 57 -20.32 3.82 -10.32
N TYR A 58 -20.09 3.53 -9.04
CA TYR A 58 -18.91 4.00 -8.32
C TYR A 58 -18.02 2.82 -7.94
N LYS A 59 -16.71 3.03 -8.02
CA LYS A 59 -15.69 2.03 -7.75
C LYS A 59 -15.23 2.02 -6.31
N THR A 60 -15.20 3.19 -5.68
CA THR A 60 -14.83 3.38 -4.29
C THR A 60 -15.98 3.93 -3.44
N ASP A 61 -15.90 3.67 -2.14
CA ASP A 61 -16.68 4.33 -1.10
C ASP A 61 -15.75 5.22 -0.27
N VAL A 62 -16.09 6.51 -0.18
CA VAL A 62 -15.30 7.52 0.54
C VAL A 62 -16.11 8.00 1.73
N TYR A 63 -15.49 7.99 2.90
CA TYR A 63 -16.06 8.46 4.16
C TYR A 63 -15.14 9.48 4.81
N VAL A 64 -15.72 10.52 5.38
CA VAL A 64 -15.03 11.52 6.19
C VAL A 64 -15.75 11.60 7.52
N ASP A 65 -15.04 11.28 8.61
CA ASP A 65 -15.60 11.21 9.97
C ASP A 65 -16.87 10.33 10.06
N GLY A 66 -16.97 9.30 9.20
CA GLY A 66 -18.11 8.37 9.10
C GLY A 66 -19.23 8.81 8.16
N VAL A 67 -19.18 10.03 7.65
CA VAL A 67 -20.16 10.51 6.67
C VAL A 67 -19.69 10.15 5.27
N ARG A 68 -20.55 9.50 4.49
CA ARG A 68 -20.24 9.11 3.11
C ARG A 68 -20.26 10.33 2.18
N ILE A 69 -19.20 10.49 1.41
CA ILE A 69 -19.00 11.62 0.49
C ILE A 69 -19.15 11.17 -0.97
N PHE A 70 -19.85 12.01 -1.76
CA PHE A 70 -20.08 11.77 -3.18
C PHE A 70 -19.48 12.89 -4.03
N PHE A 71 -18.99 12.54 -5.22
CA PHE A 71 -18.31 13.43 -6.16
C PHE A 71 -19.03 13.51 -7.52
N ASP A 72 -20.36 13.38 -7.54
CA ASP A 72 -21.17 13.35 -8.77
C ASP A 72 -21.20 14.67 -9.53
N MET A 73 -21.22 15.78 -8.79
CA MET A 73 -21.41 17.11 -9.36
C MET A 73 -20.06 17.78 -9.63
N PRO A 74 -19.91 18.61 -10.69
CA PRO A 74 -18.65 19.31 -10.99
C PRO A 74 -18.10 20.10 -9.81
N TRP A 75 -18.95 20.83 -9.07
CA TRP A 75 -18.55 21.59 -7.88
C TRP A 75 -18.27 20.72 -6.64
N LYS A 76 -18.67 19.45 -6.65
CA LYS A 76 -18.35 18.46 -5.59
C LYS A 76 -17.09 17.66 -5.91
N LYS A 77 -16.42 17.89 -7.04
CA LYS A 77 -15.17 17.21 -7.41
C LYS A 77 -14.01 17.56 -6.49
N ILE A 78 -14.07 18.71 -5.81
CA ILE A 78 -13.14 19.14 -4.78
C ILE A 78 -13.96 19.48 -3.55
N GLN A 79 -13.64 18.88 -2.41
CA GLN A 79 -14.32 19.11 -1.14
C GLN A 79 -13.28 19.23 -0.03
N THR A 80 -13.34 20.31 0.72
CA THR A 80 -12.42 20.59 1.82
C THR A 80 -13.11 20.35 3.15
N PHE A 81 -12.42 19.65 4.04
CA PHE A 81 -12.81 19.32 5.39
C PHE A 81 -11.74 19.82 6.36
N GLN A 82 -11.88 19.55 7.66
CA GLN A 82 -10.92 19.97 8.66
C GLN A 82 -9.55 19.33 8.39
N GLY A 83 -8.56 20.16 8.01
CA GLY A 83 -7.17 19.71 7.79
C GLY A 83 -6.96 18.82 6.57
N VAL A 84 -7.98 18.60 5.71
CA VAL A 84 -7.87 17.70 4.55
C VAL A 84 -8.77 18.14 3.41
N THR A 85 -8.27 18.02 2.18
CA THR A 85 -9.02 18.24 0.94
C THR A 85 -9.08 16.96 0.14
N LEU A 86 -10.29 16.59 -0.28
CA LEU A 86 -10.53 15.45 -1.15
C LEU A 86 -10.80 15.94 -2.57
N ARG A 87 -10.15 15.30 -3.53
CA ARG A 87 -10.34 15.58 -4.95
C ARG A 87 -10.60 14.30 -5.73
N ASN A 88 -11.62 14.35 -6.56
CA ASN A 88 -11.86 13.39 -7.61
C ASN A 88 -11.60 14.08 -8.96
N PRO A 89 -10.69 13.58 -9.82
CA PRO A 89 -10.39 14.21 -11.10
C PRO A 89 -11.64 14.50 -11.95
N PRO A 90 -11.73 15.63 -12.68
CA PRO A 90 -12.97 16.04 -13.36
C PRO A 90 -13.51 15.01 -14.36
N ARG A 91 -12.62 14.29 -15.06
CA ARG A 91 -12.98 13.25 -16.04
C ARG A 91 -13.38 11.93 -15.39
N ASN A 92 -13.05 11.73 -14.12
CA ASN A 92 -13.39 10.52 -13.40
C ASN A 92 -14.82 10.63 -12.86
N MET A 93 -15.77 9.94 -13.48
CA MET A 93 -17.18 9.91 -13.04
C MET A 93 -17.50 8.70 -12.17
N ASN A 94 -16.69 7.65 -12.23
CA ASN A 94 -16.93 6.39 -11.53
C ASN A 94 -16.19 6.31 -10.18
N GLN A 95 -15.53 7.38 -9.73
CA GLN A 95 -14.76 7.41 -8.49
C GLN A 95 -13.71 6.28 -8.41
N SER A 96 -13.07 5.94 -9.54
CA SER A 96 -11.96 4.98 -9.55
C SER A 96 -10.66 5.58 -9.05
N GLU A 97 -10.54 6.90 -9.02
CA GLU A 97 -9.36 7.64 -8.55
C GLU A 97 -9.76 8.74 -7.57
N ILE A 98 -9.13 8.75 -6.40
CA ILE A 98 -9.33 9.76 -5.36
C ILE A 98 -7.96 10.26 -4.91
N ASP A 99 -7.79 11.59 -4.91
CA ASP A 99 -6.65 12.27 -4.33
C ASP A 99 -7.07 12.84 -2.96
N ILE A 100 -6.25 12.59 -1.93
CA ILE A 100 -6.36 13.15 -0.59
C ILE A 100 -5.17 14.09 -0.39
N MET A 101 -5.42 15.32 0.02
CA MET A 101 -4.39 16.32 0.29
C MET A 101 -4.56 16.86 1.70
N PHE A 102 -3.61 16.58 2.58
CA PHE A 102 -3.58 17.14 3.93
C PHE A 102 -2.97 18.53 3.94
N THR A 103 -3.33 19.34 4.92
CA THR A 103 -2.81 20.72 5.05
C THR A 103 -1.31 20.79 5.33
N THR A 104 -0.71 19.70 5.80
CA THR A 104 0.75 19.54 5.97
C THR A 104 1.50 19.31 4.66
N GLY A 105 0.79 19.18 3.53
CA GLY A 105 1.38 18.92 2.22
C GLY A 105 1.48 17.44 1.88
N VAL A 106 1.09 16.53 2.77
CA VAL A 106 1.00 15.10 2.44
C VAL A 106 -0.09 14.85 1.41
N GLY A 107 0.28 14.23 0.30
CA GLY A 107 -0.62 13.80 -0.75
C GLY A 107 -0.78 12.28 -0.76
N ILE A 108 -2.00 11.78 -0.88
CA ILE A 108 -2.28 10.37 -1.09
C ILE A 108 -3.14 10.23 -2.35
N ARG A 109 -2.65 9.46 -3.32
CA ARG A 109 -3.43 9.08 -4.49
C ARG A 109 -3.87 7.63 -4.36
N ILE A 110 -5.15 7.41 -4.57
CA ILE A 110 -5.79 6.09 -4.49
C ILE A 110 -6.39 5.81 -5.85
N GLN A 111 -6.03 4.67 -6.42
CA GLN A 111 -6.61 4.15 -7.65
C GLN A 111 -7.23 2.78 -7.37
N GLU A 112 -8.47 2.59 -7.81
CA GLU A 112 -9.19 1.34 -7.72
C GLU A 112 -9.22 0.64 -9.06
N SER A 113 -8.96 -0.66 -9.04
CA SER A 113 -9.33 -1.54 -10.15
C SER A 113 -9.79 -2.89 -9.63
N ARG A 114 -11.02 -3.25 -10.00
CA ARG A 114 -11.59 -4.60 -9.78
C ARG A 114 -11.60 -5.06 -8.31
N GLY A 115 -11.76 -4.15 -7.36
CA GLY A 115 -11.78 -4.44 -5.93
C GLY A 115 -10.43 -4.31 -5.25
N ILE A 116 -9.38 -3.94 -5.99
CA ILE A 116 -8.00 -3.76 -5.51
C ILE A 116 -7.69 -2.26 -5.49
N LEU A 117 -7.10 -1.79 -4.40
CA LEU A 117 -6.60 -0.43 -4.28
C LEU A 117 -5.08 -0.39 -4.53
N ASN A 118 -4.65 0.50 -5.41
CA ASN A 118 -3.28 0.96 -5.53
C ASN A 118 -3.16 2.32 -4.83
N ILE A 119 -2.13 2.49 -3.99
CA ILE A 119 -1.98 3.69 -3.16
C ILE A 119 -0.56 4.22 -3.32
N ILE A 120 -0.48 5.50 -3.66
CA ILE A 120 0.77 6.25 -3.71
C ILE A 120 0.70 7.33 -2.65
N VAL A 121 1.69 7.36 -1.76
CA VAL A 121 1.83 8.38 -0.72
C VAL A 121 3.02 9.26 -1.07
N ALA A 122 2.78 10.56 -1.20
CA ALA A 122 3.79 11.58 -1.38
C ALA A 122 3.93 12.38 -0.09
N LEU A 123 5.12 12.37 0.49
CA LEU A 123 5.45 13.12 1.70
C LEU A 123 6.32 14.33 1.31
N PRO A 124 6.07 15.53 1.89
CA PRO A 124 6.96 16.66 1.71
C PRO A 124 8.27 16.47 2.49
N GLU A 125 9.28 17.27 2.14
CA GLU A 125 10.64 17.17 2.70
C GLU A 125 10.69 17.41 4.21
N ASP A 126 9.72 18.11 4.79
CA ASP A 126 9.61 18.33 6.23
C ASP A 126 9.35 17.04 7.05
N TYR A 127 8.97 15.95 6.39
CA TYR A 127 8.88 14.61 6.99
C TYR A 127 10.17 13.81 6.90
N LYS A 128 11.20 14.35 6.23
CA LYS A 128 12.52 13.74 6.18
C LYS A 128 13.17 13.89 7.55
N GLU A 129 13.25 12.79 8.28
CA GLU A 129 14.03 12.73 9.51
C GLU A 129 15.51 12.54 9.16
N ILE A 130 16.34 13.47 9.63
CA ILE A 130 17.80 13.41 9.51
C ILE A 130 18.31 12.40 10.54
N SER A 131 19.07 11.40 10.10
CA SER A 131 19.70 10.46 11.03
C SER A 131 20.79 11.17 11.84
N VAL A 132 20.92 10.89 13.13
CA VAL A 132 21.94 11.49 14.01
C VAL A 132 23.37 11.23 13.48
N ARG A 133 23.57 10.22 12.61
CA ARG A 133 24.86 9.98 11.94
C ARG A 133 25.27 11.11 10.99
N GLU A 134 24.32 11.82 10.37
CA GLU A 134 24.60 12.98 9.50
C GLU A 134 24.99 14.24 10.28
N LEU A 135 24.60 14.34 11.56
CA LEU A 135 24.98 15.44 12.46
C LEU A 135 26.40 15.33 13.03
N ASN A 136 27.03 14.14 12.93
CA ASN A 136 28.36 13.89 13.46
C ASN A 136 29.48 13.99 12.41
N GLN A 137 29.19 14.42 11.18
CA GLN A 137 30.25 14.92 10.30
C GLN A 137 30.59 16.35 10.74
N PRO A 138 31.86 16.66 11.03
CA PRO A 138 32.23 18.03 11.34
C PRO A 138 31.82 18.90 10.14
N ILE A 139 31.02 19.92 10.41
CA ILE A 139 30.78 21.02 9.48
C ILE A 139 32.13 21.69 9.27
N PHE A 140 32.91 21.19 8.30
CA PHE A 140 33.99 21.95 7.73
C PHE A 140 33.34 23.06 6.92
N ASP A 141 33.21 24.20 7.58
CA ASP A 141 33.03 25.50 6.97
C ASP A 141 34.13 25.67 5.92
N SER A 142 33.77 25.54 4.64
CA SER A 142 34.60 26.03 3.56
C SER A 142 33.70 26.70 2.54
N SER A 143 33.73 28.02 2.65
CA SER A 143 33.56 28.95 1.55
C SER A 143 34.40 28.50 0.35
N ALA A 144 33.79 27.72 -0.54
CA ALA A 144 34.35 27.42 -1.83
C ALA A 144 33.21 27.25 -2.84
N TRP A 145 32.98 28.32 -3.60
CA TRP A 145 32.37 28.22 -4.92
C TRP A 145 33.20 27.25 -5.76
N ASN A 146 32.78 25.99 -5.81
CA ASN A 146 33.26 25.06 -6.83
C ASN A 146 32.04 24.51 -7.57
N ILE A 147 31.85 25.06 -8.77
CA ILE A 147 31.02 24.51 -9.83
C ILE A 147 31.58 23.10 -10.13
N PHE A 148 30.96 22.08 -9.55
CA PHE A 148 31.17 20.70 -9.98
C PHE A 148 29.98 20.28 -10.84
N LEU A 149 30.16 20.41 -12.15
CA LEU A 149 29.39 19.70 -13.15
C LEU A 149 29.67 18.19 -13.00
N PHE A 150 28.90 17.51 -12.16
CA PHE A 150 28.74 16.06 -12.24
C PHE A 150 27.41 15.73 -12.91
N GLN A 151 27.52 15.50 -14.21
CA GLN A 151 26.56 14.78 -15.01
C GLN A 151 26.51 13.33 -14.49
N GLN A 152 25.62 13.08 -13.53
CA GLN A 152 25.21 11.73 -13.13
C GLN A 152 23.75 11.58 -13.58
N PRO A 153 23.40 10.47 -14.27
CA PRO A 153 22.08 10.32 -14.84
C PRO A 153 21.04 10.37 -13.72
N LEU A 154 19.95 11.09 -13.98
CA LEU A 154 18.75 11.15 -13.15
C LEU A 154 18.14 9.74 -13.00
N ASN A 155 18.76 8.91 -12.16
CA ASN A 155 18.14 7.71 -11.64
C ASN A 155 17.21 8.16 -10.53
N PHE A 156 15.95 8.40 -10.89
CA PHE A 156 14.83 8.47 -9.97
C PHE A 156 14.75 7.15 -9.17
N ARG A 157 15.52 7.06 -8.09
CA ARG A 157 15.41 6.01 -7.07
C ARG A 157 14.94 6.63 -5.77
N SER A 158 13.72 7.12 -5.78
CA SER A 158 12.98 7.42 -4.55
C SER A 158 11.52 7.12 -4.79
N PHE A 159 11.20 5.84 -4.97
CA PHE A 159 9.87 5.35 -4.67
C PHE A 159 9.88 4.99 -3.20
N MET A 160 9.35 5.89 -2.37
CA MET A 160 9.14 5.64 -0.95
C MET A 160 8.04 4.58 -0.84
N ILE A 161 8.41 3.34 -0.53
CA ILE A 161 7.44 2.33 -0.09
C ILE A 161 6.96 2.77 1.29
N VAL A 162 5.65 2.85 1.45
CA VAL A 162 4.92 3.30 2.64
C VAL A 162 5.54 2.72 3.90
N GLN A 163 6.31 3.56 4.61
CA GLN A 163 6.83 3.22 5.92
C GLN A 163 5.66 3.12 6.90
N MET A 164 5.38 1.91 7.35
CA MET A 164 4.63 1.69 8.59
C MET A 164 5.55 2.12 9.74
N ALA A 165 5.80 3.42 9.90
CA ALA A 165 6.73 3.89 10.93
C ALA A 165 5.97 4.09 12.24
N TRP A 166 6.39 3.43 13.30
CA TRP A 166 6.38 3.90 14.70
C TRP A 166 7.82 3.90 15.23
N SER A 167 8.81 3.55 14.40
CA SER A 167 10.11 3.04 14.85
C SER A 167 11.28 4.01 14.70
N ARG A 168 11.09 5.28 14.31
CA ARG A 168 12.24 6.19 14.15
C ARG A 168 12.61 7.03 15.37
N ILE A 169 11.77 7.12 16.40
CA ILE A 169 12.11 7.91 17.60
C ILE A 169 13.13 7.17 18.51
N HIS A 170 13.30 5.85 18.38
CA HIS A 170 14.17 5.07 19.28
C HIS A 170 15.29 4.24 18.63
N CYS A 171 15.29 4.06 17.31
CA CYS A 171 16.27 3.21 16.64
C CYS A 171 17.28 4.06 15.86
N LEU A 172 18.54 4.04 16.31
CA LEU A 172 19.64 4.89 15.81
C LEU A 172 20.17 4.49 14.41
N GLU A 173 19.65 3.42 13.81
CA GLU A 173 20.08 2.91 12.51
C GLU A 173 18.99 3.12 11.46
N GLY A 174 19.34 3.94 10.46
CA GLY A 174 18.45 4.50 9.44
C GLY A 174 18.08 3.54 8.31
N ASP A 175 17.74 2.30 8.63
CA ASP A 175 17.36 1.31 7.61
C ASP A 175 15.85 1.27 7.35
N GLU A 176 15.47 0.91 6.12
CA GLU A 176 14.10 0.99 5.61
C GLU A 176 13.16 -0.07 6.21
N LEU A 177 13.71 -1.15 6.77
CA LEU A 177 12.98 -2.30 7.34
C LEU A 177 13.30 -2.51 8.83
N THR A 178 13.20 -1.44 9.62
CA THR A 178 13.40 -1.50 11.07
C THR A 178 12.09 -1.80 11.79
N THR A 179 12.06 -2.93 12.50
CA THR A 179 10.91 -3.38 13.31
C THR A 179 10.67 -2.45 14.52
N PRO A 180 9.48 -2.50 15.16
CA PRO A 180 9.22 -1.75 16.41
C PRO A 180 10.24 -2.01 17.52
N ASP A 181 10.87 -3.20 17.54
CA ASP A 181 11.88 -3.60 18.54
C ASP A 181 13.31 -3.15 18.15
N CYS A 182 13.45 -2.23 17.19
CA CYS A 182 14.73 -1.77 16.65
C CYS A 182 15.61 -2.82 15.97
N VAL A 183 15.04 -3.96 15.56
CA VAL A 183 15.76 -4.93 14.73
C VAL A 183 15.60 -4.55 13.26
N THR A 184 16.71 -4.31 12.57
CA THR A 184 16.79 -4.06 11.13
C THR A 184 16.80 -5.37 10.35
N LEU A 185 15.93 -5.49 9.33
CA LEU A 185 15.98 -6.62 8.39
C LEU A 185 16.74 -6.22 7.13
N GLN A 186 17.80 -6.96 6.82
CA GLN A 186 18.52 -6.83 5.56
C GLN A 186 17.86 -7.74 4.52
N THR A 187 17.54 -7.19 3.36
CA THR A 187 17.05 -7.96 2.21
C THR A 187 17.90 -7.63 1.00
N ASN A 188 18.33 -8.65 0.27
CA ASN A 188 19.09 -8.47 -0.97
C ASN A 188 18.15 -8.54 -2.17
N TYR A 189 18.50 -7.82 -3.24
CA TYR A 189 17.80 -7.94 -4.52
C TYR A 189 18.64 -8.80 -5.50
N PRO A 190 18.04 -9.79 -6.20
CA PRO A 190 16.62 -10.18 -6.15
C PRO A 190 16.27 -10.89 -4.83
N GLN A 191 15.07 -10.60 -4.30
CA GLN A 191 14.61 -11.16 -3.04
C GLN A 191 14.38 -12.67 -3.18
N THR A 192 14.94 -13.44 -2.24
CA THR A 192 14.68 -14.87 -2.14
C THR A 192 13.37 -15.14 -1.39
N GLU A 193 12.85 -16.38 -1.48
CA GLU A 193 11.67 -16.78 -0.72
C GLU A 193 11.88 -16.64 0.80
N ASN A 194 13.09 -16.92 1.29
CA ASN A 194 13.43 -16.76 2.70
C ASN A 194 13.44 -15.28 3.12
N ASP A 195 13.90 -14.38 2.23
CA ASP A 195 13.84 -12.95 2.48
C ASP A 195 12.38 -12.48 2.55
N ALA A 196 11.53 -12.90 1.62
CA ALA A 196 10.11 -12.57 1.60
C ALA A 196 9.38 -13.10 2.86
N LYS A 197 9.68 -14.32 3.29
CA LYS A 197 9.18 -14.90 4.56
C LYS A 197 9.64 -14.07 5.76
N SER A 198 10.92 -13.69 5.79
CA SER A 198 11.47 -12.87 6.89
C SER A 198 10.77 -11.51 6.96
N VAL A 199 10.59 -10.84 5.82
CA VAL A 199 9.87 -9.55 5.77
C VAL A 199 8.43 -9.72 6.25
N TYR A 200 7.73 -10.76 5.84
CA TYR A 200 6.35 -10.99 6.26
C TYR A 200 6.24 -11.27 7.76
N TYR A 201 6.96 -12.28 8.28
CA TYR A 201 6.80 -12.73 9.66
C TYR A 201 7.53 -11.85 10.69
N ASN A 202 8.71 -11.34 10.35
CA ASN A 202 9.53 -10.58 11.30
C ASN A 202 9.22 -9.08 11.26
N PHE A 203 8.74 -8.55 10.12
CA PHE A 203 8.39 -7.14 9.99
C PHE A 203 6.88 -6.93 9.82
N GLY A 204 6.24 -7.47 8.79
CA GLY A 204 4.83 -7.23 8.46
C GLY A 204 3.85 -7.58 9.59
N GLU A 205 3.97 -8.79 10.16
CA GLU A 205 3.10 -9.23 11.27
C GLU A 205 3.24 -8.37 12.54
N LYS A 206 4.41 -7.77 12.77
CA LYS A 206 4.61 -6.85 13.92
C LYS A 206 3.82 -5.55 13.77
N TRP A 207 3.43 -5.16 12.56
CA TRP A 207 2.65 -3.96 12.27
C TRP A 207 1.13 -4.16 12.30
N ARG A 208 0.67 -5.39 12.59
CA ARG A 208 -0.75 -5.72 12.61
C ARG A 208 -1.48 -5.01 13.76
N LEU A 209 -2.51 -4.23 13.43
CA LEU A 209 -3.30 -3.47 14.41
C LEU A 209 -4.06 -4.35 15.40
N GLU A 210 -4.40 -5.59 15.03
CA GLU A 210 -5.09 -6.54 15.92
C GLU A 210 -4.21 -6.98 17.10
N ARG A 211 -2.89 -7.03 16.91
CA ARG A 211 -1.93 -7.36 17.97
C ARG A 211 -1.46 -6.11 18.73
N ASN A 212 -1.52 -4.94 18.09
CA ASN A 212 -1.11 -3.66 18.66
C ASN A 212 -2.31 -2.85 19.17
N LEU A 213 -2.96 -3.33 20.24
CA LEU A 213 -4.15 -2.69 20.81
C LEU A 213 -3.91 -1.28 21.37
N HIS A 214 -2.65 -0.90 21.60
CA HIS A 214 -2.26 0.43 22.05
C HIS A 214 -2.38 1.50 20.95
N LEU A 215 -2.45 1.09 19.67
CA LEU A 215 -2.59 2.02 18.55
C LEU A 215 -4.06 2.34 18.31
N SER A 216 -4.34 3.62 18.06
CA SER A 216 -5.68 4.08 17.70
C SER A 216 -6.12 3.49 16.37
N LYS A 217 -7.33 2.91 16.31
CA LYS A 217 -7.92 2.41 15.06
C LYS A 217 -8.61 3.56 14.33
N LEU A 218 -8.20 3.84 13.11
CA LEU A 218 -8.84 4.87 12.27
C LEU A 218 -10.07 4.30 11.53
N PHE A 219 -10.05 3.01 11.24
CA PHE A 219 -11.19 2.34 10.62
C PHE A 219 -12.38 2.26 11.58
N GLN A 220 -13.55 2.66 11.09
CA GLN A 220 -14.80 2.47 11.81
C GLN A 220 -15.27 1.01 11.76
N THR A 221 -15.87 0.56 12.86
CA THR A 221 -16.31 -0.83 13.06
C THR A 221 -17.53 -1.21 12.22
N GLU A 222 -18.34 -0.24 11.82
CA GLU A 222 -19.55 -0.46 11.01
C GLU A 222 -19.22 -0.91 9.57
N HIS A 223 -18.04 -0.53 9.06
CA HIS A 223 -17.60 -0.84 7.71
C HIS A 223 -16.87 -2.18 7.67
N LYS A 224 -17.62 -3.25 7.40
CA LYS A 224 -17.12 -4.63 7.33
C LYS A 224 -16.21 -4.90 6.11
N PRO A 225 -15.38 -5.96 6.16
CA PRO A 225 -14.56 -6.41 5.02
C PRO A 225 -15.36 -6.61 3.72
N ILE A 226 -14.68 -6.39 2.58
CA ILE A 226 -15.24 -6.58 1.25
C ILE A 226 -15.33 -8.07 0.93
N TYR A 227 -14.26 -8.79 1.23
CA TYR A 227 -14.11 -10.21 1.05
C TYR A 227 -14.17 -10.90 2.41
N ASP A 228 -14.93 -12.00 2.44
CA ASP A 228 -15.26 -12.86 3.59
C ASP A 228 -15.40 -12.18 4.98
N PRO A 229 -16.64 -11.85 5.42
CA PRO A 229 -16.86 -11.32 6.76
C PRO A 229 -16.86 -12.38 7.87
N LEU A 230 -16.83 -13.69 7.55
CA LEU A 230 -16.93 -14.81 8.50
C LEU A 230 -15.59 -15.52 8.69
N ASN A 231 -14.79 -15.64 7.63
CA ASN A 231 -13.38 -15.94 7.74
C ASN A 231 -12.61 -14.64 7.64
N TRP A 232 -12.30 -14.03 8.79
CA TRP A 232 -11.10 -13.21 8.89
C TRP A 232 -9.91 -14.11 8.52
N SER A 233 -9.61 -14.30 7.23
CA SER A 233 -8.66 -15.32 6.79
C SER A 233 -7.25 -15.04 7.31
N PHE A 234 -6.92 -13.77 7.60
CA PHE A 234 -5.71 -13.41 8.35
C PHE A 234 -5.73 -13.78 9.84
N ALA A 235 -6.91 -13.88 10.45
CA ALA A 235 -7.10 -14.39 11.81
C ALA A 235 -7.31 -15.92 11.82
N ASP A 236 -7.56 -16.54 10.65
CA ASP A 236 -7.52 -17.99 10.52
C ASP A 236 -6.05 -18.42 10.70
N PRO A 237 -5.72 -19.17 11.77
CA PRO A 237 -4.36 -19.64 12.00
C PRO A 237 -3.84 -20.56 10.89
N ARG A 238 -4.70 -21.01 9.96
CA ARG A 238 -4.35 -21.87 8.83
C ARG A 238 -3.91 -21.10 7.59
N TYR A 239 -4.10 -19.78 7.54
CA TYR A 239 -3.65 -19.00 6.39
C TYR A 239 -2.12 -18.93 6.35
N MET A 240 -1.56 -19.46 5.25
CA MET A 240 -0.13 -19.37 4.96
C MET A 240 0.04 -18.69 3.60
N PRO A 241 0.63 -17.47 3.56
CA PRO A 241 0.83 -16.78 2.29
C PRO A 241 1.83 -17.53 1.40
N ILE A 242 1.64 -17.43 0.09
CA ILE A 242 2.59 -17.90 -0.90
C ILE A 242 3.53 -16.76 -1.31
N PHE A 243 4.83 -17.00 -1.20
CA PHE A 243 5.86 -15.99 -1.51
C PHE A 243 6.47 -16.18 -2.91
N ASP A 244 6.61 -17.43 -3.35
CA ASP A 244 7.08 -17.79 -4.69
C ASP A 244 6.07 -18.75 -5.34
N PRO A 245 5.10 -18.24 -6.11
CA PRO A 245 4.14 -19.08 -6.80
C PRO A 245 4.77 -19.86 -7.95
N TRP A 246 5.95 -19.46 -8.45
CA TRP A 246 6.64 -20.22 -9.49
C TRP A 246 7.26 -21.51 -8.95
N ARG A 247 7.64 -21.58 -7.67
CA ARG A 247 8.22 -22.80 -7.11
C ARG A 247 7.23 -23.61 -6.27
N ASN A 248 6.29 -22.93 -5.63
CA ASN A 248 5.54 -23.50 -4.51
C ASN A 248 4.02 -23.57 -4.72
N THR A 249 3.48 -23.28 -5.92
CA THR A 249 2.10 -23.67 -6.22
C THR A 249 2.05 -25.16 -6.53
N ASN A 250 1.44 -25.93 -5.64
CA ASN A 250 1.04 -27.30 -5.97
C ASN A 250 -0.14 -27.18 -6.95
N TYR A 251 0.13 -27.47 -8.22
CA TYR A 251 -0.90 -27.51 -9.25
C TYR A 251 -2.04 -28.40 -8.77
N THR A 252 -3.20 -27.78 -8.57
CA THR A 252 -4.42 -28.57 -8.68
C THR A 252 -4.59 -28.93 -10.15
N ILE A 253 -5.12 -30.13 -10.44
CA ILE A 253 -5.43 -30.53 -11.83
C ILE A 253 -6.29 -29.44 -12.51
N PHE A 254 -7.15 -28.78 -11.74
CA PHE A 254 -8.00 -27.69 -12.19
C PHE A 254 -7.26 -26.41 -12.61
N GLU A 255 -6.13 -26.08 -11.99
CA GLU A 255 -5.31 -24.91 -12.35
C GLU A 255 -4.74 -25.05 -13.77
N SER A 256 -4.29 -26.26 -14.13
CA SER A 256 -3.71 -26.55 -15.46
C SER A 256 -4.70 -26.39 -16.62
N PHE A 257 -6.01 -26.39 -16.35
CA PHE A 257 -7.04 -26.10 -17.35
C PHE A 257 -7.25 -24.61 -17.59
N VAL A 258 -6.72 -23.72 -16.73
CA VAL A 258 -6.95 -22.27 -16.82
C VAL A 258 -5.81 -21.54 -17.52
N PHE A 259 -4.56 -21.88 -17.22
CA PHE A 259 -3.40 -21.27 -17.86
C PHE A 259 -2.20 -22.22 -17.86
N ASN A 260 -1.26 -21.97 -18.77
CA ASN A 260 0.08 -22.56 -18.72
C ASN A 260 1.14 -21.51 -18.34
N ARG A 261 2.27 -21.93 -17.77
CA ARG A 261 3.34 -21.02 -17.31
C ARG A 261 4.01 -20.25 -18.43
N GLU A 262 4.21 -20.89 -19.58
CA GLU A 262 4.71 -20.21 -20.77
C GLU A 262 3.74 -19.12 -21.22
N GLU A 263 2.43 -19.39 -21.14
CA GLU A 263 1.38 -18.41 -21.48
C GLU A 263 1.39 -17.22 -20.51
N VAL A 264 1.55 -17.48 -19.20
CA VAL A 264 1.69 -16.43 -18.18
C VAL A 264 2.90 -15.56 -18.46
N ARG A 265 4.07 -16.18 -18.72
CA ARG A 265 5.31 -15.46 -19.00
C ARG A 265 5.21 -14.57 -20.24
N VAL A 266 4.57 -15.08 -21.30
CA VAL A 266 4.30 -14.30 -22.54
C VAL A 266 3.32 -13.17 -22.27
N SER A 267 2.22 -13.44 -21.56
CA SER A 267 1.19 -12.44 -21.23
C SER A 267 1.73 -11.30 -20.37
N CYS A 268 2.63 -11.61 -19.45
CA CYS A 268 3.22 -10.65 -18.52
C CYS A 268 4.56 -10.07 -18.99
N GLN A 269 5.06 -10.46 -20.16
CA GLN A 269 6.34 -9.98 -20.73
C GLN A 269 7.54 -10.15 -19.77
N GLY A 270 7.54 -11.20 -18.95
CA GLY A 270 8.61 -11.45 -17.97
C GLY A 270 8.57 -10.56 -16.73
N VAL A 271 7.48 -9.83 -16.46
CA VAL A 271 7.36 -8.95 -15.29
C VAL A 271 6.95 -9.76 -14.04
N PRO A 272 7.78 -9.84 -12.99
CA PRO A 272 7.53 -10.72 -11.84
C PRO A 272 6.22 -10.41 -11.09
N SER A 273 5.82 -9.13 -10.97
CA SER A 273 4.58 -8.78 -10.27
C SER A 273 3.34 -9.23 -11.01
N CYS A 274 3.34 -9.11 -12.35
CA CYS A 274 2.23 -9.58 -13.18
C CYS A 274 2.15 -11.11 -13.15
N GLU A 275 3.30 -11.78 -13.26
CA GLU A 275 3.36 -13.24 -13.19
C GLU A 275 2.84 -13.75 -11.84
N PHE A 276 3.25 -13.12 -10.74
CA PHE A 276 2.77 -13.44 -9.40
C PHE A 276 1.23 -13.36 -9.33
N ASP A 277 0.66 -12.21 -9.71
CA ASP A 277 -0.78 -12.01 -9.63
C ASP A 277 -1.56 -12.99 -10.51
N TYR A 278 -1.04 -13.30 -11.71
CA TYR A 278 -1.71 -14.23 -12.62
C TYR A 278 -1.69 -15.64 -12.03
N LEU A 279 -0.54 -16.16 -11.62
CA LEU A 279 -0.43 -17.52 -11.09
C LEU A 279 -1.31 -17.73 -9.86
N VAL A 280 -1.37 -16.71 -8.99
CA VAL A 280 -2.07 -16.79 -7.71
C VAL A 280 -3.59 -16.64 -7.87
N THR A 281 -4.06 -15.84 -8.84
CA THR A 281 -5.50 -15.58 -9.02
C THR A 281 -6.14 -16.38 -10.15
N GLY A 282 -5.33 -16.87 -11.09
CA GLY A 282 -5.80 -17.46 -12.34
C GLY A 282 -6.38 -16.46 -13.34
N ARG A 283 -6.29 -15.16 -13.07
CA ARG A 283 -7.03 -14.12 -13.80
C ARG A 283 -6.08 -13.15 -14.47
N ARG A 284 -5.92 -13.30 -15.78
CA ARG A 284 -5.08 -12.42 -16.62
C ARG A 284 -5.47 -10.95 -16.48
N GLU A 285 -6.76 -10.66 -16.38
CA GLU A 285 -7.28 -9.31 -16.29
C GLU A 285 -6.91 -8.60 -14.97
N ILE A 286 -6.73 -9.34 -13.89
CA ILE A 286 -6.29 -8.79 -12.60
C ILE A 286 -4.80 -8.46 -12.68
N ALA A 287 -3.99 -9.42 -13.13
CA ALA A 287 -2.55 -9.26 -13.27
C ALA A 287 -2.17 -8.08 -14.17
N TRP A 288 -2.79 -7.99 -15.35
CA TRP A 288 -2.52 -6.90 -16.28
C TRP A 288 -2.91 -5.54 -15.70
N LYS A 289 -4.11 -5.43 -15.10
CA LYS A 289 -4.59 -4.16 -14.55
C LYS A 289 -3.75 -3.70 -13.37
N HIS A 290 -3.41 -4.59 -12.45
CA HIS A 290 -2.57 -4.26 -11.30
C HIS A 290 -1.18 -3.81 -11.74
N TRP A 291 -0.57 -4.49 -12.70
CA TRP A 291 0.69 -4.05 -13.29
C TRP A 291 0.59 -2.67 -13.95
N THR A 292 -0.45 -2.41 -14.75
CA THR A 292 -0.62 -1.09 -15.38
C THR A 292 -0.80 0.03 -14.36
N MET A 293 -1.44 -0.24 -13.21
CA MET A 293 -1.60 0.75 -12.15
C MET A 293 -0.27 1.10 -11.47
N ARG A 294 0.69 0.18 -11.42
CA ARG A 294 2.03 0.44 -10.83
C ARG A 294 2.96 1.25 -11.73
N LYS A 295 2.65 1.38 -13.02
CA LYS A 295 3.46 2.12 -13.99
C LYS A 295 3.14 3.62 -14.06
N ASN A 296 1.97 4.02 -13.59
CA ASN A 296 1.43 5.38 -13.68
C ASN A 296 1.35 6.03 -12.30
#